data_AF-A0A936LDF1-F1
#
_entry.id   AF-A0A936LDF1-F1
#
_cell.length_a   1.000
_cell.length_b   1.000
_cell.length_c   1.000
_cell.angle_alpha   90.00
_cell.angle_beta   90.00
_cell.angle_gamma   90.00
#
_symmetry.space_group_name_H-M   'P 1'
#
loop_
_entity.id
_entity.type
_entity.pdbx_description
1 polymer ?
#
loop_
_entity_poly.entity_id
_entity_poly.type
_entity_poly.pdbx_seq_one_letter_code
_entity_poly.pdbx_strand_id
1 'polypeptide(L)'
;MLDIGWQELLIIAVLTVIVVGPKDLPQALRTVTAVLRKARGLAREFQNGVDDMIREAELDDVKRQVNSARRLDLDAEARKIIDPAGTLTEDFDPAEFARDIKHRVEGVSAAQTAPVPAAAPAAPASLAAPPAPREAEAADPPQPRS
;
A
#
# COMPACT_ATOMS: atom_id res chain seq x y z
N MET A 1 14.29 -16.06 -6.68
CA MET A 1 14.19 -15.83 -5.23
C MET A 1 13.22 -14.70 -4.99
N LEU A 2 12.27 -14.90 -4.08
CA LEU A 2 11.59 -13.79 -3.43
C LEU A 2 12.16 -13.73 -2.01
N ASP A 3 13.42 -13.31 -1.88
CA ASP A 3 14.03 -12.90 -0.61
C ASP A 3 13.47 -11.54 -0.20
N ILE A 4 12.14 -11.44 -0.20
CA ILE A 4 11.39 -10.29 0.29
C ILE A 4 10.92 -10.70 1.67
N GLY A 5 11.69 -10.31 2.67
CA GLY A 5 11.32 -10.44 4.06
C GLY A 5 10.25 -9.43 4.46
N TRP A 6 9.83 -9.54 5.72
CA TRP A 6 8.85 -8.62 6.30
C TRP A 6 9.35 -7.16 6.32
N GLN A 7 10.66 -6.94 6.41
CA GLN A 7 11.25 -5.60 6.42
C GLN A 7 11.21 -4.95 5.02
N GLU A 8 11.55 -5.68 3.96
CA GLU A 8 11.48 -5.20 2.58
C GLU A 8 10.04 -4.90 2.17
N LEU A 9 9.09 -5.76 2.57
CA LEU A 9 7.67 -5.53 2.36
C LEU A 9 7.21 -4.21 3.02
N LEU A 10 7.68 -3.93 4.24
CA LEU A 10 7.37 -2.68 4.94
C LEU A 10 7.93 -1.46 4.21
N ILE A 11 9.17 -1.53 3.73
CA ILE A 11 9.79 -0.44 2.96
C ILE A 11 8.98 -0.16 1.69
N ILE A 12 8.62 -1.20 0.94
CA ILE A 12 7.81 -1.08 -0.28
C ILE A 12 6.41 -0.53 0.06
N ALA A 13 5.80 -0.97 1.15
CA ALA A 13 4.49 -0.47 1.57
C ALA A 13 4.52 1.04 1.86
N VAL A 14 5.55 1.51 2.58
CA VAL A 14 5.73 2.94 2.86
C VAL A 14 5.96 3.73 1.57
N LEU A 15 6.85 3.26 0.68
CA LEU A 15 7.09 3.90 -0.61
C LEU A 15 5.82 3.98 -1.46
N THR A 16 5.03 2.91 -1.49
CA THR A 16 3.77 2.87 -2.25
C THR A 16 2.77 3.89 -1.71
N VAL A 17 2.67 4.04 -0.38
CA VAL A 17 1.83 5.06 0.26
C VAL A 17 2.28 6.47 -0.11
N ILE A 18 3.59 6.73 -0.20
CA ILE A 18 4.12 8.06 -0.53
C ILE A 18 3.84 8.40 -2.01
N VAL A 19 4.06 7.44 -2.92
CA VAL A 19 3.94 7.67 -4.37
C VAL A 19 2.49 7.76 -4.83
N VAL A 20 1.65 6.83 -4.37
CA VAL A 20 0.25 6.73 -4.78
C VAL A 20 -0.64 7.59 -3.89
N GLY A 21 -0.27 7.75 -2.62
CA GLY A 21 -1.07 8.40 -1.60
C GLY A 21 -1.77 7.38 -0.68
N PRO A 22 -1.88 7.66 0.63
CA PRO A 22 -2.47 6.74 1.62
C PRO A 22 -3.95 6.43 1.38
N LYS A 23 -4.67 7.33 0.70
CA LYS A 23 -6.11 7.16 0.39
C LYS A 23 -6.35 6.39 -0.90
N ASP A 24 -5.43 6.48 -1.86
CA ASP A 24 -5.59 5.86 -3.18
C ASP A 24 -5.08 4.41 -3.21
N LEU A 25 -4.08 4.08 -2.38
CA LEU A 25 -3.59 2.70 -2.21
C LEU A 25 -4.70 1.68 -1.87
N PRO A 26 -5.57 1.89 -0.85
CA PRO A 26 -6.63 0.93 -0.54
C PRO A 26 -7.66 0.81 -1.68
N GLN A 27 -7.88 1.88 -2.45
CA GLN A 27 -8.80 1.87 -3.58
C GLN A 27 -8.21 1.13 -4.79
N ALA A 28 -6.92 1.30 -5.06
CA ALA A 28 -6.17 0.56 -6.08
C ALA A 28 -6.13 -0.94 -5.75
N LEU A 29 -5.78 -1.30 -4.50
CA LEU A 29 -5.79 -2.69 -4.04
C LEU A 29 -7.17 -3.34 -4.20
N ARG A 30 -8.25 -2.64 -3.85
CA ARG A 30 -9.62 -3.15 -4.04
C ARG A 30 -9.92 -3.45 -5.50
N THR A 31 -9.46 -2.61 -6.42
CA THR A 31 -9.69 -2.79 -7.84
C THR A 31 -8.93 -4.00 -8.37
N VAL A 32 -7.63 -4.08 -8.07
CA VAL A 32 -6.78 -5.21 -8.48
C VAL A 32 -7.30 -6.52 -7.88
N THR A 33 -7.62 -6.54 -6.59
CA THR A 33 -8.14 -7.74 -5.93
C THR A 33 -9.51 -8.14 -6.44
N ALA A 34 -10.38 -7.20 -6.83
CA ALA A 34 -11.66 -7.53 -7.46
C ALA A 34 -11.48 -8.19 -8.83
N VAL A 35 -10.53 -7.71 -9.65
CA VAL A 35 -10.19 -8.34 -10.94
C VAL A 35 -9.60 -9.74 -10.72
N LEU A 36 -8.62 -9.86 -9.82
CA LEU A 36 -8.05 -11.16 -9.45
C LEU A 36 -9.11 -12.13 -8.91
N ARG A 37 -10.06 -11.65 -8.10
CA ARG A 37 -11.14 -12.48 -7.55
C ARG A 37 -12.06 -13.00 -8.64
N LYS A 38 -12.42 -12.18 -9.62
CA LYS A 38 -13.22 -12.60 -10.79
C LYS A 38 -12.47 -13.63 -11.62
N ALA A 39 -11.20 -13.38 -11.94
CA ALA A 39 -10.35 -14.33 -12.65
C ALA A 39 -10.21 -15.66 -11.89
N ARG A 40 -10.05 -15.61 -10.57
CA ARG A 40 -10.00 -16.79 -9.68
C ARG A 40 -11.34 -17.53 -9.64
N GLY A 41 -12.47 -16.85 -9.79
CA GLY A 41 -13.79 -17.46 -9.91
C GLY A 41 -13.92 -18.26 -11.21
N LEU A 42 -13.68 -17.59 -12.33
CA LEU A 42 -13.66 -18.22 -13.66
C LEU A 42 -12.72 -19.42 -13.69
N ALA A 43 -11.49 -19.28 -13.18
CA ALA A 43 -10.53 -20.38 -13.12
C ALA A 43 -11.03 -21.59 -12.31
N ARG A 44 -11.84 -21.39 -11.26
CA ARG A 44 -12.46 -22.50 -10.51
C ARG A 44 -13.56 -23.16 -11.32
N GLU A 45 -14.35 -22.40 -12.06
CA GLU A 45 -15.38 -22.95 -12.95
C GLU A 45 -14.74 -23.76 -14.08
N PHE A 46 -13.64 -23.28 -14.68
CA PHE A 46 -12.83 -24.05 -15.62
C PHE A 46 -12.20 -25.28 -14.97
N GLN A 47 -11.62 -25.17 -13.77
CA GLN A 47 -11.08 -26.34 -13.07
C GLN A 47 -12.15 -27.40 -12.84
N ASN A 48 -13.34 -27.03 -12.38
CA ASN A 48 -14.43 -27.98 -12.15
C ASN A 48 -14.90 -28.63 -13.46
N GLY A 49 -15.11 -27.84 -14.52
CA GLY A 49 -15.54 -28.38 -15.82
C GLY A 49 -14.46 -29.21 -16.52
N VAL A 50 -13.19 -28.84 -16.35
CA VAL A 50 -12.04 -29.60 -16.85
C VAL A 50 -11.85 -30.87 -16.01
N ASP A 51 -12.00 -30.85 -14.69
CA ASP A 51 -11.94 -32.05 -13.84
C ASP A 51 -13.04 -33.06 -14.20
N ASP A 52 -14.25 -32.59 -14.53
CA ASP A 52 -15.34 -33.44 -15.03
C ASP A 52 -15.00 -34.05 -16.41
N MET A 53 -14.39 -33.27 -17.31
CA MET A 53 -13.91 -33.77 -18.61
C MET A 53 -12.67 -34.68 -18.50
N ILE A 54 -11.74 -34.42 -17.59
CA ILE A 54 -10.54 -35.24 -17.29
C ILE A 54 -10.94 -36.59 -16.74
N ARG A 55 -12.04 -36.64 -15.98
CA ARG A 55 -12.55 -37.90 -15.44
C ARG A 55 -13.16 -38.78 -16.53
N GLU A 56 -13.60 -38.18 -17.64
CA GLU A 56 -14.15 -38.85 -18.82
C GLU A 56 -13.10 -39.08 -19.94
N ALA A 57 -12.03 -38.28 -19.99
CA ALA A 57 -10.97 -38.34 -21.00
C ALA A 57 -9.57 -38.39 -20.34
N GLU A 58 -8.74 -39.38 -20.66
CA GLU A 58 -7.39 -39.68 -20.12
C GLU A 58 -6.37 -38.51 -20.19
N LEU A 59 -6.59 -37.41 -19.48
CA LEU A 59 -5.76 -36.20 -19.47
C LEU A 59 -4.59 -36.25 -18.47
N ASP A 60 -4.29 -37.44 -17.92
CA ASP A 60 -3.19 -37.65 -16.98
C ASP A 60 -1.82 -37.38 -17.66
N ASP A 61 -1.73 -37.60 -18.98
CA ASP A 61 -0.54 -37.29 -19.79
C ASP A 61 -0.31 -35.77 -19.94
N VAL A 62 -1.36 -34.98 -20.13
CA VAL A 62 -1.25 -33.51 -20.22
C VAL A 62 -0.81 -32.95 -18.86
N LYS A 63 -1.34 -33.50 -17.76
CA LYS A 63 -0.94 -33.13 -16.40
C LYS A 63 0.52 -33.48 -16.12
N ARG A 64 1.01 -34.64 -16.59
CA ARG A 64 2.43 -35.02 -16.52
C ARG A 64 3.32 -34.09 -17.34
N GLN A 65 2.92 -33.75 -18.56
CA GLN A 65 3.72 -32.90 -19.45
C GLN A 65 3.86 -31.47 -18.90
N VAL A 66 2.78 -30.89 -18.35
CA VAL A 66 2.80 -29.57 -17.71
C VAL A 66 3.66 -29.58 -16.43
N ASN A 67 3.55 -30.63 -15.61
CA ASN A 67 4.35 -30.76 -14.40
C ASN A 67 5.84 -30.95 -14.70
N SER A 68 6.19 -31.73 -15.73
CA SER A 68 7.58 -31.93 -16.18
C SER A 68 8.18 -30.64 -16.74
N ALA A 69 7.42 -29.89 -17.56
CA ALA A 69 7.86 -28.60 -18.10
C ALA A 69 8.08 -27.57 -16.98
N ARG A 70 7.13 -27.44 -16.04
CA ARG A 70 7.29 -26.54 -14.89
C ARG A 70 8.52 -26.82 -14.05
N ARG A 71 8.82 -28.11 -13.78
CA ARG A 71 10.00 -28.46 -12.98
C ARG A 71 11.30 -28.11 -13.71
N LEU A 72 11.36 -28.33 -15.02
CA LEU A 72 12.58 -28.05 -15.79
C LEU A 72 12.91 -26.55 -15.84
N ASP A 73 11.91 -25.70 -16.09
CA ASP A 73 12.13 -24.26 -16.24
C ASP A 73 12.32 -23.55 -14.89
N LEU A 74 11.55 -23.91 -13.86
CA LEU A 74 11.66 -23.23 -12.57
C LEU A 74 12.97 -23.57 -11.83
N ASP A 75 13.45 -24.82 -11.84
CA ASP A 75 14.67 -25.18 -11.11
C ASP A 75 15.93 -24.57 -11.76
N ALA A 76 15.98 -24.51 -13.09
CA ALA A 76 17.11 -23.95 -13.82
C ALA A 76 17.15 -22.42 -13.73
N GLU A 77 16.00 -21.75 -13.92
CA GLU A 77 15.90 -20.29 -13.84
C GLU A 77 16.03 -19.80 -12.39
N ALA A 78 15.48 -20.56 -11.42
CA ALA A 78 15.68 -20.26 -10.01
C ALA A 78 17.17 -20.31 -9.66
N ARG A 79 17.90 -21.40 -9.89
CA ARG A 79 19.33 -21.48 -9.53
C ARG A 79 20.17 -20.35 -10.14
N LYS A 80 19.88 -19.96 -11.39
CA LYS A 80 20.61 -18.91 -12.10
C LYS A 80 20.33 -17.50 -11.57
N ILE A 81 19.11 -17.22 -11.13
CA ILE A 81 18.72 -15.90 -10.59
C ILE A 81 19.10 -15.77 -9.10
N ILE A 82 19.09 -16.90 -8.40
CA ILE A 82 19.25 -16.99 -6.95
C ILE A 82 20.70 -16.88 -6.54
N ASP A 83 21.58 -17.60 -7.23
CA ASP A 83 22.97 -17.67 -6.84
C ASP A 83 23.89 -17.92 -8.05
N PRO A 84 24.13 -16.88 -8.87
CA PRO A 84 25.03 -17.02 -10.02
C PRO A 84 26.51 -17.07 -9.62
N ALA A 85 26.89 -16.72 -8.37
CA ALA A 85 28.28 -16.52 -7.97
C ALA A 85 28.67 -16.92 -6.51
N GLY A 86 27.73 -17.30 -5.65
CA GLY A 86 27.95 -17.66 -4.24
C GLY A 86 27.98 -16.49 -3.25
N THR A 87 27.96 -15.24 -3.75
CA THR A 87 28.42 -14.06 -3.00
C THR A 87 27.33 -13.34 -2.20
N LEU A 88 26.04 -13.63 -2.43
CA LEU A 88 24.93 -12.87 -1.81
C LEU A 88 24.90 -12.97 -0.28
N THR A 89 25.51 -14.00 0.29
CA THR A 89 25.57 -14.20 1.76
C THR A 89 26.80 -13.51 2.38
N GLU A 90 27.82 -13.18 1.59
CA GLU A 90 29.07 -12.57 2.08
C GLU A 90 29.02 -11.04 2.04
N ASP A 91 28.29 -10.46 1.09
CA ASP A 91 28.24 -9.00 0.87
C ASP A 91 27.12 -8.28 1.64
N PHE A 92 26.19 -9.02 2.27
CA PHE A 92 25.03 -8.44 2.95
C PHE A 92 25.00 -8.83 4.43
N ASP A 93 25.53 -7.97 5.30
CA ASP A 93 25.42 -8.13 6.76
C ASP A 93 24.23 -7.32 7.31
N PRO A 94 23.09 -7.97 7.62
CA PRO A 94 21.90 -7.28 8.11
C PRO A 94 22.11 -6.60 9.47
N ALA A 95 23.14 -7.01 10.24
CA ALA A 95 23.43 -6.41 11.53
C ALA A 95 24.09 -5.01 11.39
N GLU A 96 24.88 -4.80 10.34
CA GLU A 96 25.49 -3.49 10.06
C GLU A 96 24.44 -2.49 9.55
N PHE A 97 23.58 -2.93 8.63
CA PHE A 97 22.47 -2.12 8.11
C PHE A 97 21.50 -1.70 9.23
N ALA A 98 21.15 -2.61 10.15
CA ALA A 98 20.30 -2.29 11.29
C ALA A 98 20.91 -1.24 12.23
N ARG A 99 22.25 -1.25 12.41
CA ARG A 99 22.96 -0.25 13.22
C ARG A 99 22.98 1.12 12.56
N ASP A 100 23.19 1.19 11.25
CA ASP A 100 23.18 2.45 10.50
C ASP A 100 21.80 3.13 10.54
N ILE A 101 20.74 2.33 10.37
CA ILE A 101 19.34 2.78 10.53
C ILE A 101 19.12 3.31 11.95
N LYS A 102 19.54 2.58 12.99
CA LYS A 102 19.36 3.00 14.40
C LYS A 102 20.09 4.31 14.70
N HIS A 103 21.33 4.48 14.22
CA HIS A 103 22.10 5.72 14.38
C HIS A 103 21.44 6.92 13.68
N ARG A 104 20.87 6.71 12.50
CA ARG A 104 20.18 7.77 11.76
C ARG A 104 18.84 8.13 12.41
N VAL A 105 18.11 7.17 12.96
CA VAL A 105 16.85 7.40 13.70
C VAL A 105 17.09 8.12 15.03
N GLU A 106 18.15 7.76 15.76
CA GLU A 106 18.54 8.44 16.99
C GLU A 106 19.03 9.88 16.73
N GLY A 107 19.69 10.13 15.58
CA GLY A 107 20.13 11.46 15.16
C GLY A 107 18.99 12.42 14.76
N VAL A 108 17.88 11.89 14.23
CA VAL A 108 16.70 12.71 13.88
C VAL A 108 15.84 13.04 15.11
N SER A 109 15.86 12.18 16.14
CA SER A 109 15.16 12.42 17.42
C SER A 109 15.74 13.60 18.21
N ALA A 110 17.05 13.88 18.06
CA ALA A 110 17.71 15.01 18.73
C ALA A 110 17.47 16.38 18.07
N ALA A 111 16.91 16.44 16.86
CA ALA A 111 16.69 17.70 16.13
C ALA A 111 15.27 18.27 16.24
N GLN A 112 14.34 17.61 16.96
CA GLN A 112 12.97 18.09 17.19
C GLN A 112 12.67 18.54 18.63
N THR A 113 13.70 18.72 19.46
CA THR A 113 13.58 19.25 20.84
C THR A 113 14.28 20.61 21.01
N ALA A 114 14.27 21.46 19.98
CA ALA A 114 14.43 22.89 20.20
C ALA A 114 13.08 23.45 20.71
N PRO A 115 13.02 24.05 21.91
CA PRO A 115 11.79 24.63 22.42
C PRO A 115 11.44 25.83 21.54
N VAL A 116 10.24 25.83 20.96
CA VAL A 116 9.64 27.06 20.43
C VAL A 116 9.64 28.06 21.58
N PRO A 117 10.26 29.26 21.46
CA PRO A 117 10.19 30.26 22.51
C PRO A 117 8.71 30.53 22.77
N ALA A 118 8.29 30.32 24.01
CA ALA A 118 6.95 30.64 24.46
C ALA A 118 6.67 32.12 24.17
N ALA A 119 5.95 32.39 23.09
CA ALA A 119 5.31 33.66 22.86
C ALA A 119 4.36 33.89 24.05
N ALA A 120 4.63 34.96 24.79
CA ALA A 120 3.88 35.39 25.96
C ALA A 120 2.35 35.35 25.70
N PRO A 121 1.54 34.97 26.70
CA PRO A 121 0.09 35.00 26.55
C PRO A 121 -0.36 36.46 26.37
N ALA A 122 -0.75 36.82 25.16
CA ALA A 122 -1.43 38.07 24.90
C ALA A 122 -2.74 38.07 25.71
N ALA A 123 -2.86 39.05 26.60
CA ALA A 123 -4.00 39.29 27.47
C ALA A 123 -5.33 39.31 26.68
N PRO A 124 -6.44 38.80 27.25
CA PRO A 124 -7.75 38.91 26.61
C PRO A 124 -8.23 40.36 26.72
N ALA A 125 -7.98 41.16 25.68
CA ALA A 125 -8.71 42.40 25.46
C ALA A 125 -10.11 42.06 24.94
N SER A 126 -11.05 41.84 25.85
CA SER A 126 -12.48 41.79 25.55
C SER A 126 -13.22 42.69 26.52
N LEU A 127 -13.60 43.88 26.04
CA LEU A 127 -14.81 44.66 26.37
C LEU A 127 -14.62 46.11 25.88
N ALA A 128 -15.11 46.42 24.67
CA ALA A 128 -15.78 47.70 24.37
C ALA A 128 -16.32 47.76 22.92
N ALA A 129 -17.65 47.85 22.83
CA ALA A 129 -18.47 48.44 21.76
C ALA A 129 -18.63 47.73 20.40
N PRO A 130 -19.83 47.19 20.10
CA PRO A 130 -20.32 47.10 18.73
C PRO A 130 -20.90 48.46 18.26
N PRO A 131 -20.56 48.97 17.06
CA PRO A 131 -21.30 50.07 16.46
C PRO A 131 -22.62 49.54 15.89
N ALA A 132 -23.69 50.30 16.15
CA ALA A 132 -25.06 50.02 15.74
C ALA A 132 -25.21 49.74 14.22
N PRO A 133 -25.91 48.66 13.84
CA PRO A 133 -26.51 48.54 12.52
C PRO A 133 -27.83 49.32 12.46
N ARG A 134 -27.92 50.21 11.46
CA ARG A 134 -29.12 50.97 11.09
C ARG A 134 -30.36 50.08 11.01
N GLU A 135 -31.46 50.59 11.56
CA GLU A 135 -32.83 50.20 11.26
C GLU A 135 -33.03 50.07 9.74
N ALA A 136 -33.19 48.84 9.28
CA ALA A 136 -33.86 48.55 8.02
C ALA A 136 -35.33 48.27 8.35
N GLU A 137 -36.11 49.30 8.04
CA GLU A 137 -37.55 49.39 7.91
C GLU A 137 -38.25 48.09 7.44
N ALA A 138 -39.16 47.63 8.30
CA ALA A 138 -40.53 47.16 8.04
C ALA A 138 -40.86 46.16 6.90
N ALA A 139 -41.40 45.03 7.36
CA ALA A 139 -42.73 44.48 7.03
C ALA A 139 -42.99 43.75 5.68
N ASP A 140 -43.02 42.42 5.79
CA ASP A 140 -44.08 41.44 5.43
C ASP A 140 -44.61 41.31 3.95
N PRO A 141 -44.89 40.06 3.45
CA PRO A 141 -45.25 39.73 2.06
C PRO A 141 -46.79 39.55 1.89
N PRO A 142 -47.38 38.86 0.87
CA PRO A 142 -47.04 38.57 -0.54
C PRO A 142 -48.11 39.13 -1.52
N GLN A 143 -48.03 38.87 -2.85
CA GLN A 143 -49.15 38.38 -3.71
C GLN A 143 -48.71 38.24 -5.20
N PRO A 144 -49.31 37.30 -5.97
CA PRO A 144 -48.86 36.88 -7.30
C PRO A 144 -49.44 37.71 -8.46
N ARG A 145 -48.72 37.63 -9.59
CA ARG A 145 -49.05 38.24 -10.90
C ARG A 145 -50.44 37.88 -11.43
N SER A 146 -51.08 38.86 -12.07
CA SER A 146 -51.97 38.69 -13.23
C SER A 146 -51.36 39.45 -14.40
#